data_AF-A0ABD2BRS5-F1
#
_entry.id   AF-A0ABD2BRS5-F1
#
_cell.length_a   1.000
_cell.length_b   1.000
_cell.length_c   1.000
_cell.angle_alpha   90.00
_cell.angle_beta   90.00
_cell.angle_gamma   90.00
#
_symmetry.space_group_name_H-M   'P 1'
#
loop_
_entity.id
_entity.type
_entity.pdbx_description
1 polymer ?
#
loop_
_entity_poly.entity_id
_entity_poly.type
_entity_poly.pdbx_seq_one_letter_code
_entity_poly.pdbx_strand_id
1 'polypeptide(L)'
;MLISRSFRRITKKWFNVQKKTTQGVQSAKEAVFRGGVIIVSAILIIWLSVFLYTAFYYAYMPSMSYVRPVHLQFKSCDEDKGICSFPSAHVQLTKKQNLLMVGQPYKINLHLEMPESPANKELGMFMVCAQLRSRDGFLVEHACRSAMLHYRSTLLHMLSTFTFSPMMIFGTTEEKQNVVLELFGNFEEDQVCIRYINEKH
;
A
#
# COMPACT_ATOMS: atom_id res chain seq x y z
N MET A 1 -47.02 81.33 4.96
CA MET A 1 -47.42 79.91 4.85
C MET A 1 -46.53 79.01 3.96
N LEU A 2 -45.57 79.53 3.19
CA LEU A 2 -44.79 78.73 2.23
C LEU A 2 -43.55 78.00 2.82
N ILE A 3 -42.94 78.57 3.88
CA ILE A 3 -41.68 78.08 4.45
C ILE A 3 -41.84 76.71 5.15
N SER A 4 -42.97 76.45 5.80
CA SER A 4 -43.22 75.15 6.47
C SER A 4 -43.39 73.99 5.48
N ARG A 5 -43.89 74.26 4.27
CA ARG A 5 -44.08 73.23 3.22
C ARG A 5 -42.75 72.77 2.63
N SER A 6 -41.79 73.69 2.44
CA SER A 6 -40.46 73.36 1.94
C SER A 6 -39.64 72.58 2.95
N PHE A 7 -39.67 72.98 4.23
CA PHE A 7 -38.98 72.26 5.30
C PHE A 7 -39.50 70.81 5.44
N ARG A 8 -40.83 70.63 5.32
CA ARG A 8 -41.47 69.31 5.35
C ARG A 8 -41.11 68.42 4.14
N ARG A 9 -40.81 69.00 2.98
CA ARG A 9 -40.31 68.25 1.81
C ARG A 9 -38.86 67.81 1.99
N ILE A 10 -38.03 68.67 2.57
CA ILE A 10 -36.61 68.39 2.81
C ILE A 10 -36.47 67.27 3.84
N THR A 11 -37.18 67.36 4.96
CA THR A 11 -37.16 66.30 5.98
C THR A 11 -37.70 64.97 5.47
N LYS A 12 -38.77 64.97 4.65
CA LYS A 12 -39.26 63.75 3.99
C LYS A 12 -38.27 63.14 3.02
N LYS A 13 -37.58 63.96 2.21
CA LYS A 13 -36.52 63.46 1.31
C LYS A 13 -35.37 62.85 2.09
N TRP A 14 -34.94 63.52 3.16
CA TRP A 14 -33.83 63.07 4.00
C TRP A 14 -34.15 61.75 4.71
N PHE A 15 -35.33 61.64 5.31
CA PHE A 15 -35.81 60.38 5.91
C PHE A 15 -35.95 59.25 4.87
N ASN A 16 -36.43 59.53 3.66
CA ASN A 16 -36.53 58.53 2.60
C ASN A 16 -35.16 58.04 2.12
N VAL A 17 -34.17 58.93 2.02
CA VAL A 17 -32.80 58.56 1.66
C VAL A 17 -32.18 57.72 2.77
N GLN A 18 -32.25 58.17 4.02
CA GLN A 18 -31.72 57.45 5.18
C GLN A 18 -32.31 56.05 5.29
N LYS A 19 -33.63 55.91 5.12
CA LYS A 19 -34.35 54.63 5.16
C LYS A 19 -33.94 53.68 4.03
N LYS A 20 -33.68 54.19 2.81
CA LYS A 20 -33.16 53.38 1.70
C LYS A 20 -31.75 52.87 1.97
N THR A 21 -30.87 53.71 2.53
CA THR A 21 -29.50 53.27 2.91
C THR A 21 -29.49 52.23 4.02
N THR A 22 -30.29 52.40 5.08
CA THR A 22 -30.33 51.43 6.19
C THR A 22 -30.94 50.10 5.75
N GLN A 23 -31.99 50.12 4.92
CA GLN A 23 -32.58 48.92 4.33
C GLN A 23 -31.61 48.20 3.40
N GLY A 24 -30.90 48.94 2.54
CA GLY A 24 -29.88 48.36 1.65
C GLY A 24 -28.73 47.69 2.41
N VAL A 25 -28.23 48.32 3.47
CA VAL A 25 -27.16 47.76 4.33
C VAL A 25 -27.65 46.54 5.11
N GLN A 26 -28.88 46.55 5.63
CA GLN A 26 -29.45 45.38 6.32
C GLN A 26 -29.67 44.20 5.37
N SER A 27 -30.22 44.42 4.17
CA SER A 27 -30.40 43.37 3.17
C SER A 27 -29.07 42.82 2.65
N ALA A 28 -28.05 43.67 2.47
CA ALA A 28 -26.71 43.22 2.10
C ALA A 28 -26.07 42.36 3.21
N LYS A 29 -26.22 42.77 4.48
CA LYS A 29 -25.74 42.00 5.64
C LYS A 29 -26.42 40.64 5.72
N GLU A 30 -27.74 40.57 5.59
CA GLU A 30 -28.47 39.29 5.59
C GLU A 30 -28.07 38.37 4.43
N ALA A 31 -27.87 38.90 3.23
CA ALA A 31 -27.42 38.12 2.08
C ALA A 31 -26.01 37.53 2.28
N VAL A 32 -25.08 38.31 2.83
CA VAL A 32 -23.71 37.85 3.14
C VAL A 32 -23.72 36.79 4.24
N PHE A 33 -24.49 36.99 5.32
CA PHE A 33 -24.61 35.99 6.39
C PHE A 33 -25.25 34.69 5.88
N ARG A 34 -26.35 34.77 5.10
CA ARG A 34 -26.99 33.59 4.51
C ARG A 34 -26.04 32.86 3.56
N GLY A 35 -25.35 33.58 2.69
CA GLY A 35 -24.35 32.99 1.78
C GLY A 35 -23.19 32.33 2.54
N GLY A 36 -22.66 33.03 3.55
CA GLY A 36 -21.60 32.51 4.41
C GLY A 36 -22.00 31.23 5.15
N VAL A 37 -23.22 31.17 5.68
CA VAL A 37 -23.74 29.95 6.35
C VAL A 37 -23.87 28.79 5.37
N ILE A 38 -24.32 29.02 4.12
CA ILE A 38 -24.41 27.98 3.09
C ILE A 38 -23.02 27.47 2.69
N ILE A 39 -22.04 28.36 2.55
CA ILE A 39 -20.66 27.98 2.19
C ILE A 39 -20.02 27.19 3.33
N VAL A 40 -20.15 27.66 4.58
CA VAL A 40 -19.61 26.96 5.75
C VAL A 40 -20.29 25.61 5.94
N SER A 41 -21.62 25.51 5.78
CA SER A 41 -22.31 24.23 5.87
C SER A 41 -21.87 23.26 4.77
N ALA A 42 -21.68 23.73 3.53
CA ALA A 42 -21.15 22.92 2.45
C ALA A 42 -19.74 22.40 2.75
N ILE A 43 -18.85 23.27 3.27
CA ILE A 43 -17.50 22.87 3.68
C ILE A 43 -17.54 21.83 4.80
N LEU A 44 -18.41 22.01 5.81
CA LEU A 44 -18.56 21.05 6.90
C LEU A 44 -19.09 19.70 6.41
N ILE A 45 -20.06 19.70 5.49
CA ILE A 45 -20.59 18.46 4.90
C ILE A 45 -19.51 17.72 4.12
N ILE A 46 -18.74 18.43 3.28
CA ILE A 46 -17.63 17.84 2.51
C ILE A 46 -16.57 17.28 3.46
N TRP A 47 -16.20 18.05 4.48
CA TRP A 47 -15.20 17.63 5.45
C TRP A 47 -15.65 16.38 6.22
N LEU A 48 -16.90 16.35 6.68
CA LEU A 48 -17.49 15.19 7.37
C LEU A 48 -17.54 13.97 6.45
N SER A 49 -17.89 14.17 5.17
CA SER A 49 -17.92 13.09 4.17
C SER A 49 -16.54 12.48 3.95
N VAL A 50 -15.50 13.30 3.78
CA VAL A 50 -14.11 12.82 3.63
C VAL A 50 -13.66 12.09 4.90
N PHE A 51 -13.90 12.69 6.07
CA PHE A 51 -13.52 12.10 7.35
C PHE A 51 -14.17 10.72 7.57
N LEU A 52 -15.49 10.63 7.35
CA LEU A 52 -16.21 9.36 7.49
C LEU A 52 -15.70 8.33 6.48
N TYR A 53 -15.51 8.70 5.22
CA TYR A 53 -14.97 7.79 4.20
C TYR A 53 -13.60 7.24 4.59
N THR A 54 -12.68 8.10 5.04
CA THR A 54 -11.35 7.68 5.49
C THR A 54 -11.44 6.76 6.71
N ALA A 55 -12.29 7.08 7.68
CA ALA A 55 -12.50 6.23 8.85
C ALA A 55 -13.04 4.84 8.47
N PHE A 56 -14.05 4.77 7.61
CA PHE A 56 -14.58 3.50 7.11
C PHE A 56 -13.54 2.71 6.32
N TYR A 57 -12.79 3.38 5.45
CA TYR A 57 -11.74 2.73 4.66
C TYR A 57 -10.71 2.03 5.55
N TYR A 58 -10.15 2.74 6.54
CA TYR A 58 -9.14 2.16 7.42
C TYR A 58 -9.68 1.22 8.50
N ALA A 59 -10.95 1.37 8.92
CA ALA A 59 -11.55 0.49 9.91
C ALA A 59 -11.96 -0.88 9.33
N TYR A 60 -12.35 -0.92 8.05
CA TYR A 60 -12.94 -2.13 7.46
C TYR A 60 -12.11 -2.75 6.33
N MET A 61 -11.30 -2.01 5.58
CA MET A 61 -10.48 -2.64 4.53
C MET A 61 -9.27 -3.34 5.16
N PRO A 62 -9.20 -4.69 5.10
CA PRO A 62 -8.02 -5.40 5.54
C PRO A 62 -6.85 -5.14 4.58
N SER A 63 -5.63 -5.41 5.04
CA SER A 63 -4.44 -5.36 4.18
C SER A 63 -4.54 -6.38 3.04
N MET A 64 -4.48 -5.90 1.79
CA MET A 64 -4.60 -6.72 0.57
C MET A 64 -3.35 -7.59 0.29
N SER A 65 -2.24 -7.39 1.00
CA SER A 65 -1.05 -8.20 0.86
C SER A 65 -0.31 -8.33 2.19
N TYR A 66 0.24 -9.52 2.45
CA TYR A 66 1.02 -9.81 3.63
C TYR A 66 2.46 -10.14 3.24
N VAL A 67 3.41 -9.41 3.81
CA VAL A 67 4.84 -9.64 3.58
C VAL A 67 5.47 -10.24 4.84
N ARG A 68 6.28 -11.29 4.65
CA ARG A 68 7.07 -11.92 5.70
C ARG A 68 8.51 -12.06 5.24
N PRO A 69 9.49 -11.71 6.09
CA PRO A 69 10.89 -11.89 5.75
C PRO A 69 11.22 -13.38 5.67
N VAL A 70 12.04 -13.74 4.68
CA VAL A 70 12.54 -15.09 4.47
C VAL A 70 14.03 -15.09 4.83
N HIS A 71 14.39 -15.82 5.89
CA HIS A 71 15.78 -15.95 6.32
C HIS A 71 16.32 -17.31 5.86
N LEU A 72 17.09 -17.30 4.79
CA LEU A 72 17.73 -18.50 4.23
C LEU A 72 18.84 -18.99 5.18
N GLN A 73 18.80 -20.29 5.49
CA GLN A 73 19.78 -20.99 6.29
C GLN A 73 20.41 -22.10 5.47
N PHE A 74 21.69 -22.36 5.70
CA PHE A 74 22.42 -23.45 5.07
C PHE A 74 23.19 -24.21 6.14
N LYS A 75 23.45 -25.49 5.90
CA LYS A 75 24.31 -26.31 6.74
C LYS A 75 25.73 -26.25 6.18
N SER A 76 26.68 -25.90 7.05
CA SER A 76 28.11 -26.06 6.77
C SER A 76 28.46 -27.54 6.73
N CYS A 77 29.45 -27.90 5.91
CA CYS A 77 30.05 -29.23 5.97
C CYS A 77 30.82 -29.40 7.30
N ASP A 78 30.79 -30.59 7.90
CA ASP A 78 31.50 -30.85 9.17
C ASP A 78 33.02 -30.95 9.00
N GLU A 79 33.50 -31.43 7.84
CA GLU A 79 34.93 -31.70 7.61
C GLU A 79 35.64 -30.68 6.70
N ASP A 80 34.91 -30.02 5.80
CA ASP A 80 35.47 -29.05 4.85
C ASP A 80 34.89 -27.64 5.03
N LYS A 81 35.69 -26.61 4.69
CA LYS A 81 35.17 -25.24 4.56
C LYS A 81 34.29 -25.15 3.31
N GLY A 82 33.01 -25.39 3.45
CA GLY A 82 32.06 -25.38 2.34
C GLY A 82 30.59 -25.36 2.76
N ILE A 83 29.74 -25.04 1.80
CA ILE A 83 28.29 -25.11 1.91
C ILE A 83 27.86 -26.50 1.40
N CYS A 84 27.37 -27.35 2.29
CA CYS A 84 27.01 -28.74 1.94
C CYS A 84 25.52 -28.91 1.59
N SER A 85 24.68 -27.93 1.92
CA SER A 85 23.25 -27.98 1.65
C SER A 85 22.79 -26.78 0.84
N PHE A 86 21.72 -26.98 0.06
CA PHE A 86 21.00 -25.86 -0.53
C PHE A 86 20.43 -24.93 0.58
N PRO A 87 20.37 -23.61 0.33
CA PRO A 87 19.78 -22.67 1.27
C PRO A 87 18.28 -22.96 1.40
N SER A 88 17.81 -23.13 2.63
CA SER A 88 16.40 -23.39 2.94
C SER A 88 15.92 -22.47 4.07
N ALA A 89 14.64 -22.15 4.06
CA ALA A 89 14.01 -21.30 5.06
C ALA A 89 12.65 -21.84 5.46
N HIS A 90 12.31 -21.70 6.74
CA HIS A 90 10.99 -22.02 7.26
C HIS A 90 10.31 -20.74 7.73
N VAL A 91 9.20 -20.39 7.08
CA VAL A 91 8.43 -19.18 7.42
C VAL A 91 7.07 -19.59 7.98
N GLN A 92 6.76 -19.10 9.18
CA GLN A 92 5.46 -19.31 9.81
C GLN A 92 4.48 -18.23 9.35
N LEU A 93 3.44 -18.63 8.60
CA LEU A 93 2.41 -17.70 8.11
C LEU A 93 1.38 -17.35 9.19
N THR A 94 1.03 -18.28 10.10
CA THR A 94 -0.21 -18.20 10.91
C THR A 94 0.02 -18.24 12.43
N LYS A 95 0.88 -17.37 12.98
CA LYS A 95 1.27 -17.45 14.42
C LYS A 95 0.28 -16.81 15.41
N LYS A 96 -0.52 -15.81 15.00
CA LYS A 96 -1.40 -15.04 15.91
C LYS A 96 -2.75 -14.59 15.33
N GLN A 97 -2.86 -14.50 14.01
CA GLN A 97 -4.07 -14.16 13.28
C GLN A 97 -4.13 -15.09 12.06
N ASN A 98 -5.32 -15.56 11.68
CA ASN A 98 -5.52 -16.28 10.44
C ASN A 98 -5.24 -15.30 9.31
N LEU A 99 -4.00 -15.28 8.81
CA LEU A 99 -3.57 -14.37 7.75
C LEU A 99 -4.31 -14.63 6.44
N LEU A 100 -4.73 -15.88 6.26
CA LEU A 100 -5.42 -16.36 5.08
C LEU A 100 -6.88 -16.58 5.49
N MET A 101 -7.80 -15.93 4.77
CA MET A 101 -9.24 -16.13 4.97
C MET A 101 -9.69 -17.35 4.17
N VAL A 102 -10.48 -18.21 4.79
CA VAL A 102 -11.07 -19.38 4.13
C VAL A 102 -11.94 -18.95 2.94
N GLY A 103 -11.85 -19.67 1.82
CA GLY A 103 -12.68 -19.43 0.64
C GLY A 103 -12.16 -18.33 -0.29
N GLN A 104 -10.98 -17.77 -0.03
CA GLN A 104 -10.35 -16.79 -0.89
C GLN A 104 -9.09 -17.39 -1.53
N PRO A 105 -8.92 -17.29 -2.87
CA PRO A 105 -7.70 -17.71 -3.52
C PRO A 105 -6.58 -16.69 -3.27
N TYR A 106 -5.44 -17.17 -2.81
CA TYR A 106 -4.25 -16.38 -2.55
C TYR A 106 -3.14 -16.71 -3.54
N LYS A 107 -2.39 -15.66 -3.91
CA LYS A 107 -1.16 -15.77 -4.69
C LYS A 107 0.05 -15.58 -3.78
N ILE A 108 0.97 -16.53 -3.79
CA ILE A 108 2.19 -16.52 -2.99
C ILE A 108 3.37 -16.26 -3.91
N ASN A 109 3.95 -15.07 -3.78
CA ASN A 109 5.15 -14.67 -4.51
C ASN A 109 6.37 -14.65 -3.59
N LEU A 110 7.48 -15.19 -4.05
CA LEU A 110 8.78 -15.02 -3.42
C LEU A 110 9.52 -13.87 -4.09
N HIS A 111 9.90 -12.89 -3.29
CA HIS A 111 10.79 -11.81 -3.71
C HIS A 111 12.20 -12.17 -3.27
N LEU A 112 13.05 -12.55 -4.21
CA LEU A 112 14.44 -12.94 -3.96
C LEU A 112 15.37 -11.82 -4.41
N GLU A 113 16.02 -11.15 -3.47
CA GLU A 113 17.05 -10.14 -3.73
C GLU A 113 18.41 -10.83 -3.91
N MET A 114 19.06 -10.61 -5.05
CA MET A 114 20.33 -11.25 -5.42
C MET A 114 21.34 -10.20 -5.90
N PRO A 115 22.59 -10.23 -5.42
CA PRO A 115 23.64 -9.35 -5.94
C PRO A 115 24.09 -9.78 -7.32
N GLU A 116 24.50 -8.81 -8.15
CA GLU A 116 25.03 -9.02 -9.51
C GLU A 116 26.50 -9.52 -9.52
N SER A 117 26.85 -10.46 -8.63
CA SER A 117 28.21 -11.03 -8.57
C SER A 117 28.50 -11.97 -9.75
N PRO A 118 29.79 -12.14 -10.15
CA PRO A 118 30.17 -13.07 -11.22
C PRO A 118 29.66 -14.49 -10.97
N ALA A 119 29.82 -14.99 -9.73
CA ALA A 119 29.31 -16.29 -9.33
C ALA A 119 27.80 -16.42 -9.56
N ASN A 120 27.03 -15.39 -9.20
CA ASN A 120 25.58 -15.40 -9.40
C ASN A 120 25.18 -15.28 -10.87
N LYS A 121 25.92 -14.50 -11.67
CA LYS A 121 25.70 -14.37 -13.12
C LYS A 121 25.96 -15.68 -13.85
N GLU A 122 26.95 -16.45 -13.42
CA GLU A 122 27.35 -17.73 -14.01
C GLU A 122 26.48 -18.92 -13.58
N LEU A 123 25.69 -18.80 -12.49
CA LEU A 123 24.75 -19.83 -12.06
C LEU A 123 23.72 -20.20 -13.14
N GLY A 124 23.36 -19.26 -14.01
CA GLY A 124 22.35 -19.48 -15.05
C GLY A 124 20.95 -19.69 -14.47
N MET A 125 20.22 -20.68 -14.99
CA MET A 125 18.88 -21.03 -14.50
C MET A 125 18.99 -21.85 -13.22
N PHE A 126 18.33 -21.40 -12.15
CA PHE A 126 18.23 -22.12 -10.88
C PHE A 126 16.76 -22.41 -10.55
N MET A 127 16.54 -23.45 -9.75
CA MET A 127 15.20 -23.85 -9.31
C MET A 127 14.97 -23.39 -7.87
N VAL A 128 13.79 -22.84 -7.61
CA VAL A 128 13.30 -22.53 -6.28
C VAL A 128 12.08 -23.39 -6.00
N CYS A 129 12.12 -24.16 -4.92
CA CYS A 129 11.03 -25.01 -4.47
C CYS A 129 10.43 -24.49 -3.17
N ALA A 130 9.11 -24.52 -3.08
CA ALA A 130 8.34 -24.13 -1.92
C ALA A 130 7.41 -25.28 -1.49
N GLN A 131 7.32 -25.47 -0.18
CA GLN A 131 6.50 -26.49 0.46
C GLN A 131 5.59 -25.82 1.48
N LEU A 132 4.27 -25.91 1.25
CA LEU A 132 3.27 -25.49 2.20
C LEU A 132 2.98 -26.64 3.15
N ARG A 133 3.18 -26.39 4.45
CA ARG A 133 2.90 -27.35 5.51
C ARG A 133 1.78 -26.85 6.40
N SER A 134 0.90 -27.77 6.78
CA SER A 134 -0.14 -27.53 7.77
C SER A 134 0.47 -27.32 9.16
N ARG A 135 -0.35 -26.89 10.13
CA ARG A 135 0.04 -26.72 11.53
C ARG A 135 0.59 -28.01 12.14
N ASP A 136 0.07 -29.16 11.70
CA ASP A 136 0.49 -30.49 12.17
C ASP A 136 1.72 -31.05 11.42
N GLY A 137 2.32 -30.25 10.54
CA GLY A 137 3.55 -30.61 9.81
C GLY A 137 3.33 -31.40 8.52
N PHE A 138 2.10 -31.80 8.21
CA PHE A 138 1.76 -32.46 6.94
C PHE A 138 1.97 -31.55 5.74
N LEU A 139 2.49 -32.11 4.65
CA LEU A 139 2.65 -31.41 3.39
C LEU A 139 1.28 -31.22 2.73
N VAL A 140 0.88 -29.97 2.53
CA VAL A 140 -0.37 -29.60 1.85
C VAL A 140 -0.12 -29.47 0.36
N GLU A 141 0.89 -28.69 -0.01
CA GLU A 141 1.22 -28.43 -1.41
C GLU A 141 2.73 -28.24 -1.60
N HIS A 142 3.20 -28.54 -2.82
CA HIS A 142 4.60 -28.41 -3.21
C HIS A 142 4.67 -27.85 -4.64
N ALA A 143 5.46 -26.79 -4.83
CA ALA A 143 5.69 -26.18 -6.13
C ALA A 143 7.18 -25.86 -6.33
N CYS A 144 7.69 -26.08 -7.54
CA CYS A 144 9.03 -25.68 -7.94
C CYS A 144 8.96 -24.80 -9.19
N ARG A 145 9.69 -23.68 -9.18
CA ARG A 145 9.76 -22.71 -10.28
C ARG A 145 11.20 -22.46 -10.66
N SER A 146 11.48 -22.40 -11.96
CA SER A 146 12.77 -21.94 -12.45
C SER A 146 12.82 -20.41 -12.38
N ALA A 147 14.00 -19.89 -12.09
CA ALA A 147 14.34 -18.49 -12.15
C ALA A 147 15.75 -18.31 -12.70
N MET A 148 16.02 -17.10 -13.18
CA MET A 148 17.31 -16.71 -13.71
C MET A 148 17.51 -15.22 -13.42
N LEU A 149 18.76 -14.83 -13.14
CA LEU A 149 19.13 -13.42 -13.15
C LEU A 149 19.02 -12.89 -14.58
N HIS A 150 18.58 -11.64 -14.71
CA HIS A 150 18.47 -11.09 -16.07
C HIS A 150 19.88 -10.82 -16.58
N TYR A 151 20.22 -11.48 -17.67
CA TYR A 151 21.52 -11.32 -18.29
C TYR A 151 21.73 -9.89 -18.80
N ARG A 152 22.92 -9.34 -18.53
CA ARG A 152 23.40 -8.06 -19.04
C ARG A 152 24.79 -8.27 -19.62
N SER A 153 25.06 -7.68 -20.77
CA SER A 153 26.40 -7.75 -21.38
C SER A 153 27.43 -7.01 -20.54
N THR A 154 28.70 -7.42 -20.63
CA THR A 154 29.82 -6.79 -19.92
C THR A 154 29.95 -5.30 -20.26
N LEU A 155 29.77 -4.95 -21.53
CA LEU A 155 29.79 -3.55 -21.99
C LEU A 155 28.66 -2.74 -21.35
N LEU A 156 27.43 -3.27 -21.33
CA LEU A 156 26.29 -2.59 -20.73
C LEU A 156 26.49 -2.42 -19.22
N HIS A 157 27.05 -3.43 -18.56
CA HIS A 157 27.38 -3.34 -17.14
C HIS A 157 28.40 -2.23 -16.88
N MET A 158 29.50 -2.17 -17.63
CA MET A 158 30.49 -1.08 -17.51
C MET A 158 29.88 0.31 -17.76
N LEU A 159 29.05 0.45 -18.80
CA LEU A 159 28.40 1.71 -19.12
C LEU A 159 27.43 2.14 -18.01
N SER A 160 26.65 1.21 -17.47
CA SER A 160 25.73 1.44 -16.36
C SER A 160 26.48 1.83 -15.08
N THR A 161 27.50 1.07 -14.69
CA THR A 161 28.31 1.36 -13.50
C THR A 161 29.02 2.70 -13.64
N PHE A 162 29.52 3.06 -14.84
CA PHE A 162 30.12 4.38 -15.07
C PHE A 162 29.09 5.51 -14.96
N THR A 163 27.93 5.35 -15.62
CA THR A 163 26.85 6.36 -15.65
C THR A 163 26.27 6.61 -14.26
N PHE A 164 26.07 5.54 -13.47
CA PHE A 164 25.52 5.59 -12.12
C PHE A 164 26.59 5.61 -11.02
N SER A 165 27.87 5.78 -11.37
CA SER A 165 28.98 5.72 -10.41
C SER A 165 28.85 6.70 -9.23
N PRO A 166 28.40 7.97 -9.41
CA PRO A 166 28.26 8.86 -8.25
C PRO A 166 27.21 8.34 -7.28
N MET A 167 26.09 7.83 -7.82
CA MET A 167 24.95 7.33 -7.04
C MET A 167 25.33 6.07 -6.23
N MET A 168 26.21 5.22 -6.79
CA MET A 168 26.74 4.03 -6.12
C MET A 168 27.74 4.40 -5.02
N ILE A 169 28.64 5.35 -5.27
CA ILE A 169 29.65 5.80 -4.27
C ILE A 169 28.96 6.43 -3.05
N PHE A 170 27.91 7.23 -3.27
CA PHE A 170 27.12 7.81 -2.18
C PHE A 170 26.14 6.79 -1.54
N GLY A 171 26.15 5.53 -1.97
CA GLY A 171 25.34 4.45 -1.37
C GLY A 171 23.85 4.54 -1.64
N THR A 172 23.43 5.36 -2.60
CA THR A 172 22.01 5.53 -2.96
C THR A 172 21.52 4.48 -3.94
N THR A 173 22.43 3.83 -4.67
CA THR A 173 22.15 2.65 -5.51
C THR A 173 23.12 1.52 -5.21
N GLU A 174 22.62 0.28 -5.28
CA GLU A 174 23.39 -0.95 -5.07
C GLU A 174 23.28 -1.85 -6.31
N GLU A 175 24.32 -2.64 -6.60
CA GLU A 175 24.33 -3.61 -7.72
C GLU A 175 23.59 -4.91 -7.35
N LYS A 176 22.26 -4.79 -7.26
CA LYS A 176 21.36 -5.89 -6.91
C LYS A 176 20.17 -6.01 -7.84
N GLN A 177 19.64 -7.21 -7.91
CA GLN A 177 18.48 -7.55 -8.71
C GLN A 177 17.41 -8.26 -7.87
N ASN A 178 16.17 -7.82 -7.99
CA ASN A 178 15.02 -8.47 -7.37
C ASN A 178 14.35 -9.42 -8.37
N VAL A 179 14.40 -10.71 -8.06
CA VAL A 179 13.75 -11.78 -8.84
C VAL A 179 12.44 -12.14 -8.15
N VAL A 180 11.31 -11.94 -8.83
CA VAL A 180 9.98 -12.24 -8.30
C VAL A 180 9.52 -13.57 -8.90
N LEU A 181 9.26 -14.56 -8.05
CA LEU A 181 8.76 -15.86 -8.45
C LEU A 181 7.34 -16.08 -7.91
N GLU A 182 6.40 -16.39 -8.80
CA GLU A 182 5.07 -16.87 -8.42
C GLU A 182 5.12 -18.37 -8.12
N LEU A 183 5.13 -18.71 -6.83
CA LEU A 183 5.19 -20.10 -6.37
C LEU A 183 3.82 -20.75 -6.47
N PHE A 184 2.80 -20.10 -5.91
CA PHE A 184 1.41 -20.57 -5.89
C PHE A 184 0.49 -19.46 -6.42
N GLY A 185 -0.35 -19.77 -7.41
CA GLY A 185 -1.22 -18.78 -8.07
C GLY A 185 -2.62 -18.69 -7.46
N ASN A 186 -3.20 -19.84 -7.08
CA ASN A 186 -4.56 -19.96 -6.57
C ASN A 186 -4.58 -20.88 -5.33
N PHE A 187 -3.83 -20.52 -4.29
CA PHE A 187 -3.86 -21.26 -3.03
C PHE A 187 -5.10 -20.90 -2.23
N GLU A 188 -5.97 -21.87 -1.97
CA GLU A 188 -7.16 -21.71 -1.14
C GLU A 188 -7.00 -22.52 0.15
N GLU A 189 -7.28 -21.91 1.31
CA GLU A 189 -7.30 -22.67 2.56
C GLU A 189 -8.56 -23.54 2.64
N ASP A 190 -8.40 -24.83 2.30
CA ASP A 190 -9.47 -25.82 2.40
C ASP A 190 -9.81 -26.16 3.86
N GLN A 191 -11.08 -26.00 4.25
CA GLN A 191 -11.61 -26.52 5.54
C GLN A 191 -11.55 -28.05 5.63
N VAL A 192 -11.39 -28.75 4.49
CA VAL A 192 -11.48 -30.21 4.39
C VAL A 192 -10.32 -30.91 5.14
N CYS A 193 -9.16 -30.26 5.31
CA CYS A 193 -8.08 -30.80 6.14
C CYS A 193 -8.50 -31.01 7.62
N ILE A 194 -9.51 -30.29 8.13
CA ILE A 194 -10.03 -30.49 9.48
C ILE A 194 -10.92 -31.74 9.56
N ARG A 195 -11.64 -32.08 8.47
CA ARG A 195 -12.58 -33.21 8.46
C ARG A 195 -11.87 -34.56 8.40
N TYR A 196 -10.76 -34.67 7.65
CA TYR A 196 -9.97 -35.92 7.59
C TYR A 196 -9.22 -36.26 8.89
N ILE A 197 -8.94 -35.27 9.75
CA ILE A 197 -8.33 -35.50 11.07
C ILE A 197 -9.38 -36.04 12.07
N ASN A 198 -10.62 -35.57 12.00
CA ASN A 198 -11.69 -36.05 12.88
C ASN A 198 -12.28 -37.41 12.50
N GLU A 199 -12.01 -37.93 11.29
CA GLU A 199 -12.53 -39.23 10.84
C GLU A 199 -11.51 -40.37 11.02
N LYS A 200 -10.28 -40.06 11.48
CA LYS A 200 -9.24 -41.05 11.83
C LYS A 200 -8.97 -41.18 13.34
N HIS A 201 -9.80 -40.56 14.17
CA HIS A 201 -9.83 -40.72 15.63
C HIS A 201 -11.21 -41.19 16.07
#